data_AF-Q9TL37-F1
#
_entry.id   AF-Q9TL37-F1
#
_cell.length_a   1.000
_cell.length_b   1.000
_cell.length_c   1.000
_cell.angle_alpha   90.00
_cell.angle_beta   90.00
_cell.angle_gamma   90.00
#
_symmetry.space_group_name_H-M   'P 1'
#
loop_
_entity.id
_entity.type
_entity.pdbx_description
1 polymer ?
#
loop_
_entity_poly.entity_id
_entity_poly.type
_entity_poly.pdbx_seq_one_letter_code
_entity_poly.pdbx_strand_id
1 'polypeptide(L)' 'MEVNILGLIATALFIIIPTSFLLILYVKTASQQN' A
#
# COMPACT_ATOMS: atom_id res chain seq x y z
N MET A 1 14.10 13.01 21.23
CA MET A 1 14.62 12.01 20.27
C MET A 1 14.49 12.63 18.90
N GLU A 2 15.59 12.77 18.16
CA GLU A 2 15.53 13.18 16.75
C GLU A 2 14.94 12.03 15.91
N VAL A 3 13.99 12.33 15.04
CA VAL A 3 13.29 11.33 14.22
C VAL A 3 13.72 11.42 12.77
N ASN A 4 13.85 10.26 12.12
CA ASN A 4 14.19 10.21 10.69
C ASN A 4 12.93 10.39 9.83
N ILE A 5 12.73 11.60 9.29
CA ILE A 5 11.62 11.92 8.39
C ILE A 5 11.64 11.05 7.12
N LEU A 6 12.83 10.71 6.60
CA LEU A 6 12.94 9.77 5.48
C LEU A 6 12.48 8.36 5.89
N GLY A 7 12.71 7.95 7.13
CA GLY A 7 12.20 6.71 7.71
C GLY A 7 10.68 6.67 7.79
N LEU A 8 10.04 7.80 8.13
CA LEU A 8 8.57 7.93 8.10
C LEU A 8 8.03 7.77 6.67
N ILE A 9 8.64 8.47 5.69
CA ILE A 9 8.23 8.38 4.29
C ILE A 9 8.44 6.96 3.74
N ALA A 10 9.57 6.33 4.04
CA ALA A 10 9.86 4.96 3.65
C ALA A 10 8.83 3.97 4.22
N THR A 11 8.46 4.12 5.49
CA THR A 11 7.44 3.28 6.13
C THR A 11 6.07 3.49 5.48
N ALA A 12 5.69 4.75 5.21
CA ALA A 12 4.42 5.06 4.55
C ALA A 12 4.36 4.46 3.14
N LEU A 13 5.39 4.63 2.33
CA LEU A 13 5.48 4.06 0.98
C LEU A 13 5.49 2.52 1.02
N PHE A 14 6.23 1.92 1.97
CA PHE A 14 6.28 0.46 2.14
C PHE A 14 4.91 -0.14 2.46
N ILE A 15 4.02 0.58 3.14
CA ILE A 15 2.65 0.12 3.37
C ILE A 15 1.76 0.39 2.15
N ILE A 16 1.76 1.62 1.64
CA ILE A 16 0.79 2.05 0.61
C ILE A 16 0.99 1.29 -0.71
N ILE A 17 2.22 1.05 -1.15
CA ILE A 17 2.50 0.41 -2.44
C ILE A 17 1.99 -1.04 -2.50
N PRO A 18 2.36 -1.96 -1.58
CA PRO A 18 1.84 -3.33 -1.61
C PRO A 18 0.34 -3.40 -1.27
N THR A 19 -0.18 -2.56 -0.37
CA THR A 19 -1.61 -2.54 -0.07
C THR A 19 -2.43 -2.13 -1.29
N SER A 20 -2.04 -1.07 -1.99
CA SER A 20 -2.73 -0.65 -3.22
C SER A 20 -2.63 -1.71 -4.33
N PHE A 21 -1.48 -2.37 -4.49
CA PHE A 21 -1.34 -3.51 -5.41
C PHE A 21 -2.33 -4.63 -5.11
N LEU A 22 -2.43 -5.06 -3.84
CA LEU A 22 -3.37 -6.11 -3.42
C LEU A 22 -4.83 -5.69 -3.60
N LEU A 23 -5.17 -4.45 -3.28
CA LEU A 23 -6.52 -3.92 -3.47
C LEU A 23 -6.92 -3.90 -4.94
N ILE A 24 -6.01 -3.53 -5.85
CA ILE A 24 -6.26 -3.57 -7.30
C ILE A 24 -6.57 -5.00 -7.76
N LEU A 25 -5.76 -5.97 -7.33
CA LEU A 25 -6.00 -7.38 -7.67
C LEU A 25 -7.34 -7.90 -7.11
N TYR A 26 -7.66 -7.53 -5.87
CA TYR A 26 -8.92 -7.87 -5.22
C TYR A 26 -10.12 -7.31 -6.00
N VAL A 27 -10.13 -6.01 -6.29
CA VAL A 27 -11.21 -5.34 -7.03
C VAL A 27 -11.37 -5.95 -8.42
N LYS A 28 -10.26 -6.23 -9.12
CA LYS A 28 -10.29 -6.92 -10.42
C LYS A 28 -10.97 -8.29 -10.30
N THR A 29 -10.62 -9.08 -9.29
CA THR A 29 -11.18 -10.42 -9.09
C THR A 29 -12.66 -10.36 -8.72
N ALA A 30 -13.04 -9.47 -7.80
CA ALA A 30 -14.43 -9.27 -7.38
C ALA A 30 -15.31 -8.78 -8.55
N SER A 31 -14.78 -7.93 -9.44
CA SER A 31 -15.50 -7.47 -10.62
C SER A 31 -15.77 -8.55 -11.66
N GLN A 32 -15.00 -9.64 -11.67
CA GLN A 32 -15.21 -10.79 -12.56
C GLN A 32 -16.21 -11.81 -11.99
N GLN A 33 -16.54 -11.72 -10.69
CA GLN A 33 -17.47 -12.61 -9.99
C GLN A 33 -18.91 -12.07 -9.93
N ASN A 34 -19.10 -10.78 -10.22
CA ASN A 34 -20.40 -10.13 -10.40
C ASN A 34 -20.82 -10.15 -11.87
#